data_AF-A0A8T2XUB8-F1
#
_entry.id   AF-A0A8T2XUB8-F1
#
_cell.length_a   1.000
_cell.length_b   1.000
_cell.length_c   1.000
_cell.angle_alpha   90.00
_cell.angle_beta   90.00
_cell.angle_gamma   90.00
#
_symmetry.space_group_name_H-M   'P 1'
#
loop_
_entity.id
_entity.type
_entity.pdbx_description
1 polymer ?
#
loop_
_entity_poly.entity_id
_entity_poly.type
_entity_poly.pdbx_seq_one_letter_code
_entity_poly.pdbx_strand_id
1 'polypeptide(L)'
;VLVEIPYLLIEVILYVIITYPMIGYSLSAYKILWSFYSMFCMLLFFNYLGMLLVSLTPNIQVASNLAAFAYTTLNFFSGFIVPKPVSFQNIKPSATFDYFQYFQGEY
;
A
#
# COMPACT_ATOMS: atom_id res chain seq x y z
N VAL A 1 -1.40 -7.04 20.04
CA VAL A 1 -0.02 -6.66 19.67
C VAL A 1 0.92 -7.83 19.42
N LEU A 2 1.43 -8.58 20.43
CA LEU A 2 2.46 -9.61 20.15
C LEU A 2 1.99 -10.76 19.23
N VAL A 3 0.70 -11.09 19.25
CA VAL A 3 0.09 -12.11 18.37
C VAL A 3 -0.25 -11.59 16.97
N GLU A 4 -0.37 -10.27 16.77
CA GLU A 4 -0.70 -9.71 15.45
C GLU A 4 0.49 -9.75 14.49
N ILE A 5 1.71 -9.58 14.99
CA ILE A 5 2.93 -9.58 14.16
C ILE A 5 3.08 -10.88 13.36
N PRO A 6 3.03 -12.09 13.97
CA PRO A 6 3.14 -13.34 13.21
C PRO A 6 1.95 -13.56 12.27
N TYR A 7 0.75 -13.11 12.63
CA TYR A 7 -0.43 -13.22 11.78
C TYR A 7 -0.30 -12.38 10.51
N LEU A 8 0.07 -11.10 10.65
CA LEU A 8 0.30 -10.18 9.55
C LEU A 8 1.46 -10.62 8.66
N LEU A 9 2.49 -11.24 9.24
CA LEU A 9 3.60 -11.81 8.48
C LEU A 9 3.09 -12.92 7.53
N ILE A 10 2.29 -13.87 8.04
CA ILE A 10 1.72 -14.95 7.24
C ILE A 10 0.79 -14.39 6.16
N GLU A 11 -0.04 -13.42 6.51
CA GLU A 11 -0.97 -12.76 5.59
C GLU A 11 -0.24 -12.09 4.41
N VAL A 12 0.85 -11.37 4.68
CA VAL A 12 1.63 -10.71 3.63
C VAL A 12 2.36 -11.72 2.75
N ILE A 13 2.88 -12.81 3.33
CA ILE A 13 3.50 -13.89 2.55
C ILE A 13 2.47 -14.49 1.58
N LEU A 14 1.27 -14.82 2.07
CA LEU A 14 0.19 -15.35 1.23
C LEU A 14 -0.22 -14.36 0.14
N TYR A 15 -0.36 -13.08 0.50
CA TYR A 15 -0.69 -12.03 -0.45
C TYR A 15 0.35 -11.95 -1.57
N VAL A 16 1.64 -11.79 -1.25
CA VAL A 16 2.71 -11.67 -2.24
C VAL A 16 2.79 -12.91 -3.15
N ILE A 17 2.66 -14.12 -2.59
CA ILE A 17 2.69 -15.36 -3.38
C ILE A 17 1.55 -15.41 -4.42
N ILE A 18 0.38 -14.85 -4.10
CA ILE A 18 -0.78 -14.86 -5.00
C ILE A 18 -0.73 -13.69 -5.97
N THR A 19 -0.55 -12.46 -5.49
CA THR A 19 -0.68 -11.27 -6.34
C THR A 19 0.50 -11.10 -7.29
N TYR A 20 1.71 -11.51 -6.89
CA TYR A 20 2.90 -11.35 -7.70
C TYR A 20 2.84 -12.10 -9.05
N PRO A 21 2.47 -13.40 -9.11
CA PRO A 21 2.26 -14.07 -10.39
C PRO A 21 1.01 -13.59 -11.14
N MET A 22 -0.03 -13.12 -10.44
CA MET A 22 -1.25 -12.61 -11.09
C MET A 22 -1.02 -11.34 -11.91
N ILE A 23 -0.09 -10.48 -11.49
CA ILE A 23 0.25 -9.25 -12.22
C ILE A 23 1.20 -9.55 -13.40
N GLY A 24 1.82 -10.73 -13.45
CA GLY A 24 2.77 -11.11 -14.50
C GLY A 24 4.14 -10.46 -14.36
N TYR A 25 4.52 -10.05 -13.14
CA TYR A 25 5.82 -9.41 -12.89
C TYR A 25 7.02 -10.37 -13.10
N SER A 26 8.15 -9.79 -13.50
CA SER A 26 9.43 -10.52 -13.62
C SER A 26 9.90 -11.03 -12.26
N LEU A 27 10.03 -12.36 -12.10
CA LEU A 27 10.43 -13.08 -10.88
C LEU A 27 11.87 -12.80 -10.40
N SER A 28 12.16 -11.55 -10.06
CA SER A 28 13.41 -11.13 -9.44
C SER A 28 13.25 -11.04 -7.93
N ALA A 29 14.13 -11.73 -7.18
CA ALA A 29 14.11 -11.73 -5.71
C ALA A 29 14.19 -10.32 -5.11
N TYR A 30 14.94 -9.41 -5.75
CA TYR A 30 15.02 -8.01 -5.33
C TYR A 30 13.66 -7.30 -5.41
N LYS A 31 12.92 -7.49 -6.52
CA LYS A 31 11.61 -6.88 -6.74
C LYS A 31 10.56 -7.46 -5.79
N ILE A 32 10.59 -8.78 -5.58
CA ILE A 32 9.68 -9.48 -4.66
C ILE A 32 9.90 -9.01 -3.22
N LEU A 33 11.15 -8.91 -2.77
CA LEU A 33 11.45 -8.44 -1.41
C LEU A 33 11.01 -6.98 -1.20
N TRP A 34 11.17 -6.13 -2.21
CA TRP A 34 10.68 -4.76 -2.14
C TRP A 34 9.16 -4.72 -2.01
N SER A 35 8.43 -5.46 -2.86
CA SER A 35 6.97 -5.56 -2.79
C SER A 35 6.48 -6.14 -1.46
N PHE A 36 7.15 -7.17 -0.95
CA PHE A 36 6.87 -7.76 0.35
C PHE A 36 7.04 -6.76 1.49
N TYR A 37 8.17 -6.05 1.53
CA TYR A 37 8.45 -5.05 2.55
C TYR A 37 7.44 -3.88 2.52
N SER A 38 7.12 -3.37 1.33
CA SER A 38 6.13 -2.29 1.18
C SER A 38 4.74 -2.73 1.67
N MET A 39 4.30 -3.94 1.32
CA MET A 39 2.99 -4.45 1.74
C MET A 39 2.95 -4.73 3.25
N PHE A 40 4.01 -5.31 3.80
CA PHE A 40 4.13 -5.57 5.25
C PHE A 40 4.07 -4.28 6.07
N CYS A 41 4.80 -3.25 5.64
CA CYS A 41 4.80 -1.95 6.29
C CYS A 41 3.41 -1.29 6.25
N MET A 42 2.74 -1.35 5.10
CA MET A 42 1.38 -0.82 4.94
C MET A 42 0.39 -1.53 5.86
N LEU A 43 0.35 -2.87 5.86
CA LEU A 43 -0.58 -3.64 6.70
C LEU A 43 -0.38 -3.40 8.20
N LEU A 44 0.88 -3.35 8.68
CA LEU A 44 1.17 -2.99 10.07
C LEU A 44 0.67 -1.60 10.42
N PHE A 45 0.90 -0.62 9.55
CA PHE A 45 0.44 0.75 9.76
C PHE A 45 -1.09 0.83 9.86
N PHE A 46 -1.82 0.18 8.95
CA PHE A 46 -3.29 0.14 9.00
C PHE A 46 -3.81 -0.54 10.28
N ASN A 47 -3.18 -1.64 10.70
CA ASN A 47 -3.63 -2.40 11.87
C ASN A 47 -3.45 -1.60 13.18
N TYR A 48 -2.26 -1.01 13.39
CA TYR A 48 -2.02 -0.18 14.56
C TYR A 48 -2.83 1.12 14.56
N LEU A 49 -3.06 1.72 13.39
CA LEU A 49 -3.91 2.90 13.27
C LEU A 49 -5.36 2.55 13.61
N GLY A 50 -5.87 1.39 13.18
CA GLY A 50 -7.19 0.89 13.55
C GLY A 50 -7.33 0.71 15.07
N MET A 51 -6.34 0.12 15.74
CA MET A 51 -6.35 -0.04 17.19
C MET A 51 -6.28 1.29 17.93
N LEU A 52 -5.48 2.24 17.44
CA LEU A 52 -5.40 3.59 17.99
C LEU A 52 -6.76 4.29 17.95
N LEU A 53 -7.46 4.22 16.81
CA LEU A 53 -8.76 4.87 16.65
C LEU A 53 -9.85 4.28 17.54
N VAL A 54 -9.85 2.95 17.72
CA VAL A 54 -10.77 2.26 18.65
C VAL A 54 -10.46 2.63 20.09
N SER A 55 -9.18 2.78 20.46
CA SER A 55 -8.79 3.19 21.81
C SER A 55 -9.13 4.66 22.12
N LEU A 56 -9.13 5.53 21.11
CA LEU A 56 -9.42 6.97 21.30
C LEU A 56 -10.91 7.27 21.46
N THR A 57 -11.78 6.37 21.01
CA THR A 57 -13.22 6.65 20.91
C THR A 57 -14.02 5.66 21.75
N PRO A 58 -14.88 6.11 22.68
CA PRO A 58 -15.69 5.20 23.50
C PRO A 58 -16.83 4.52 22.72
N ASN A 59 -17.08 4.90 21.46
CA ASN A 59 -18.16 4.37 20.62
C ASN A 59 -17.62 3.80 19.30
N ILE A 60 -17.99 2.55 19.02
CA ILE A 60 -17.62 1.76 17.83
C ILE A 60 -18.08 2.45 16.53
N GLN A 61 -19.26 3.07 16.51
CA GLN A 61 -19.80 3.74 15.32
C GLN A 61 -18.93 4.94 14.93
N VAL A 62 -18.49 5.72 15.92
CA VAL A 62 -17.65 6.89 15.68
C VAL A 62 -16.23 6.47 15.30
N ALA A 63 -15.69 5.40 15.91
CA ALA A 63 -14.40 4.84 15.54
C ALA A 63 -14.36 4.38 14.07
N SER A 64 -15.42 3.69 13.59
CA SER A 64 -15.51 3.24 12.20
C SER A 64 -15.56 4.40 11.21
N ASN A 65 -16.30 5.47 11.53
CA ASN A 65 -16.38 6.65 10.67
C ASN A 65 -15.03 7.38 10.59
N LEU A 66 -14.33 7.50 11.72
CA LEU A 66 -13.01 8.13 11.77
C LEU A 66 -11.95 7.30 11.04
N ALA A 67 -12.02 5.98 11.12
CA ALA A 67 -11.14 5.08 10.37
C ALA A 67 -11.34 5.21 8.86
N ALA A 68 -12.60 5.18 8.39
CA ALA A 68 -12.92 5.36 6.97
C ALA A 68 -12.44 6.73 6.44
N PHE A 69 -12.62 7.79 7.23
CA PHE A 69 -12.12 9.12 6.89
C PHE A 69 -10.58 9.15 6.81
N ALA A 70 -9.88 8.64 7.83
CA ALA A 70 -8.42 8.60 7.86
C ALA A 70 -7.84 7.80 6.69
N TYR A 71 -8.40 6.62 6.38
CA TYR A 71 -7.98 5.81 5.25
C TYR A 71 -8.21 6.53 3.91
N THR A 72 -9.32 7.25 3.76
CA THR A 72 -9.60 8.03 2.54
C THR A 72 -8.58 9.17 2.37
N THR A 73 -8.24 9.88 3.45
CA THR A 73 -7.21 10.93 3.43
C THR A 73 -5.83 10.38 3.08
N LEU A 74 -5.45 9.23 3.64
CA LEU A 74 -4.19 8.55 3.30
C LEU A 74 -4.15 8.14 1.83
N ASN A 75 -5.27 7.68 1.26
CA ASN A 75 -5.38 7.37 -0.16
C ASN A 75 -5.29 8.63 -1.05
N PHE A 76 -5.81 9.78 -0.60
CA PHE A 76 -5.68 11.05 -1.32
C PHE A 76 -4.21 11.48 -1.46
N PHE A 77 -3.41 11.28 -0.42
CA PHE A 77 -1.97 11.58 -0.43
C PHE A 77 -1.12 10.55 -1.19
N SER A 78 -1.68 9.41 -1.63
CA SER A 78 -0.97 8.41 -2.43
C SER A 78 -0.62 8.88 -3.84
N GLY A 79 -1.06 10.07 -4.27
CA GLY A 79 -0.72 10.66 -5.57
C GLY A 79 -1.37 9.96 -6.78
N PHE A 80 -2.17 8.92 -6.55
CA PHE A 80 -2.84 8.13 -7.60
C PHE A 80 -4.13 8.81 -8.10
N ILE A 81 -4.81 9.57 -7.23
CA ILE A 81 -6.11 10.19 -7.51
C ILE A 81 -5.96 11.55 -8.22
N VAL A 82 -4.76 12.14 -8.20
CA VAL A 82 -4.49 13.43 -8.85
C VAL A 82 -4.24 13.21 -10.35
N PRO A 83 -5.15 13.64 -11.26
CA PRO A 83 -4.94 13.52 -12.69
C PRO A 83 -3.76 14.41 -13.11
N LYS A 84 -2.83 13.86 -13.91
CA LYS A 84 -1.75 14.65 -14.51
C LYS A 84 -2.39 15.75 -15.38
N PRO A 85 -2.08 17.04 -15.19
CA PRO A 85 -2.56 18.08 -16.09
C PRO A 85 -1.99 17.84 -17.50
N VAL A 86 -2.88 17.87 -18.49
CA VAL A 86 -2.63 17.60 -19.93
C VAL A 86 -1.65 18.57 -20.62
N SER A 87 -1.06 19.53 -19.89
CA SER A 87 -0.16 20.55 -20.48
C SER A 87 1.33 20.18 -20.48
N PHE A 88 1.74 19.03 -19.93
CA PHE A 88 3.16 18.65 -19.79
C PHE A 88 3.56 17.39 -20.57
N GLN A 89 3.16 17.28 -21.83
CA GLN A 89 3.59 16.19 -22.72
C GLN A 89 5.09 16.24 -23.10
N ASN A 90 5.82 17.27 -22.65
CA ASN A 90 7.26 17.47 -22.91
C ASN A 90 8.15 17.36 -21.66
N ILE A 91 7.61 16.98 -20.50
CA ILE A 91 8.44 16.73 -19.31
C ILE A 91 8.57 15.22 -19.16
N LYS A 92 9.81 14.73 -19.16
CA LYS A 92 10.13 13.33 -18.89
C LYS A 92 9.38 12.86 -17.63
N PRO A 93 8.76 11.68 -17.65
CA PRO A 93 8.09 11.13 -16.47
C PRO A 93 9.04 11.22 -15.25
N SER A 94 8.51 11.71 -14.13
CA SER A 94 9.26 11.74 -12.88
C SER A 94 9.71 10.33 -12.51
N ALA A 95 10.91 10.20 -11.93
CA ALA A 95 11.58 8.92 -11.68
C ALA A 95 10.67 7.83 -11.05
N THR A 96 9.72 8.22 -10.20
CA THR A 96 8.72 7.31 -9.59
C THR A 96 7.85 6.55 -10.61
N PHE A 97 7.50 7.18 -11.73
CA PHE A 97 6.68 6.56 -12.78
C PHE A 97 7.52 5.59 -13.63
N ASP A 98 8.78 5.95 -13.89
CA ASP A 98 9.75 5.06 -14.56
C ASP A 98 10.01 3.80 -13.74
N TYR A 99 10.12 3.90 -12.40
CA TYR A 99 10.22 2.73 -11.54
C TYR A 99 8.97 1.84 -11.63
N PHE A 100 7.77 2.42 -11.66
CA PHE A 100 6.53 1.65 -11.76
C PHE A 100 6.46 0.86 -13.09
N GLN A 101 6.86 1.48 -14.21
CA GLN A 101 6.95 0.80 -15.50
C GLN A 101 8.08 -0.26 -15.54
N TYR A 102 9.20 -0.03 -14.85
CA TYR A 102 10.26 -1.04 -14.66
C TYR A 102 9.80 -2.26 -13.84
N PHE A 103 8.89 -2.07 -12.89
CA PHE A 103 8.26 -3.18 -12.18
C PHE A 103 7.32 -3.96 -13.11
N GLN A 104 6.56 -3.29 -13.98
CA GLN A 104 5.63 -3.88 -14.98
C GLN A 104 6.30 -4.62 -16.14
N GLY A 105 7.63 -4.53 -16.30
CA GLY A 105 8.36 -5.29 -17.31
C GLY A 105 8.31 -4.70 -18.73
N GLU A 106 7.98 -3.40 -18.85
CA GLU A 106 7.97 -2.70 -20.14
C GLU A 106 9.36 -2.17 -20.57
N TYR A 107 10.43 -2.49 -19.83
CA TYR A 107 11.84 -2.30 -20.21
C TYR A 107 12.70 -3.49 -19.77
#